data_AF-A0A6J7JC12-F1
#
_entry.id   AF-A0A6J7JC12-F1
#
_cell.length_a   1.000
_cell.length_b   1.000
_cell.length_c   1.000
_cell.angle_alpha   90.00
_cell.angle_beta   90.00
_cell.angle_gamma   90.00
#
_symmetry.space_group_name_H-M   'P 1'
#
loop_
_entity.id
_entity.type
_entity.pdbx_description
1 polymer ?
#
loop_
_entity_poly.entity_id
_entity_poly.type
_entity_poly.pdbx_seq_one_letter_code
_entity_poly.pdbx_strand_id
1 'polypeptide(L)'
;MAAWRDDLVTRMTEVRKAQSQMIVREKIGEALAELVTDELPEPLVAAEMNERLQDMAMRLQAQGLSLEQWLQFSGTDTEQFLDDLKTTAERSARVDLALRAIALAEAIEALEEDLDLEFEAVAARVQQDSDVVRTQLVDAGHLPALKTDISKRKALDWLTESVTITDEAGNSIVFADLAVADDEDGDTVPETPASEEDETE
;
A
#
# COMPACT_ATOMS: atom_id res chain seq x y z
N MET A 1 12.63 33.09 -12.81
CA MET A 1 11.25 33.14 -13.34
C MET A 1 10.90 31.93 -14.20
N ALA A 2 11.66 31.60 -15.26
CA ALA A 2 11.39 30.39 -16.06
C ALA A 2 11.64 29.09 -15.27
N ALA A 3 12.76 28.99 -14.56
CA ALA A 3 13.10 27.82 -13.74
C ALA A 3 12.08 27.50 -12.63
N TRP A 4 11.46 28.51 -12.02
CA TRP A 4 10.47 28.30 -10.95
C TRP A 4 9.11 27.86 -11.47
N ARG A 5 8.75 28.25 -12.69
CA ARG A 5 7.52 27.77 -13.33
C ARG A 5 7.69 26.33 -13.77
N ASP A 6 8.86 25.98 -14.28
CA ASP A 6 9.21 24.61 -14.67
C ASP A 6 9.17 23.67 -13.46
N ASP A 7 9.85 24.04 -12.38
CA ASP A 7 9.83 23.32 -11.09
C ASP A 7 8.40 23.15 -10.55
N LEU A 8 7.59 24.22 -10.54
CA LEU A 8 6.19 24.15 -10.11
C LEU A 8 5.38 23.18 -10.98
N VAL A 9 5.57 23.22 -12.30
CA VAL A 9 4.85 22.33 -13.23
C VAL A 9 5.26 20.88 -13.02
N THR A 10 6.55 20.61 -12.83
CA THR A 10 7.07 19.27 -12.51
C THR A 10 6.43 18.74 -11.24
N ARG A 11 6.50 19.51 -10.14
CA ARG A 11 5.92 19.11 -8.85
C ARG A 11 4.41 18.90 -8.92
N MET A 12 3.68 19.78 -9.59
CA MET A 12 2.24 19.60 -9.78
C MET A 12 1.93 18.36 -10.61
N THR A 13 2.75 18.05 -11.63
CA THR A 13 2.58 16.87 -12.47
C THR A 13 2.81 15.60 -11.68
N GLU A 14 3.85 15.54 -10.86
CA GLU A 14 4.14 14.39 -9.98
C GLU A 14 3.02 14.13 -8.97
N VAL A 15 2.51 15.18 -8.33
CA VAL A 15 1.36 15.07 -7.41
C VAL A 15 0.15 14.50 -8.15
N ARG A 16 -0.13 14.97 -9.37
CA ARG A 16 -1.26 14.45 -10.17
C ARG A 16 -1.04 13.01 -10.63
N LYS A 17 0.18 12.63 -11.00
CA LYS A 17 0.55 11.26 -11.34
C LYS A 17 0.35 10.33 -10.14
N ALA A 18 0.87 10.68 -8.96
CA ALA A 18 0.70 9.91 -7.73
C ALA A 18 -0.78 9.76 -7.36
N GLN A 19 -1.58 10.84 -7.45
CA GLN A 19 -3.03 10.77 -7.24
C GLN A 19 -3.71 9.81 -8.23
N SER A 20 -3.33 9.88 -9.51
CA SER A 20 -3.90 9.02 -10.55
C SER A 20 -3.55 7.55 -10.32
N GLN A 21 -2.30 7.26 -9.92
CA GLN A 21 -1.90 5.90 -9.55
C GLN A 21 -2.74 5.35 -8.39
N MET A 22 -2.97 6.16 -7.36
CA MET A 22 -3.81 5.75 -6.22
C MET A 22 -5.23 5.41 -6.66
N ILE A 23 -5.84 6.26 -7.51
CA ILE A 23 -7.18 6.03 -8.05
C ILE A 23 -7.23 4.76 -8.89
N VAL A 24 -6.24 4.54 -9.76
CA VAL A 24 -6.18 3.33 -10.60
C VAL A 24 -6.07 2.07 -9.73
N ARG A 25 -5.19 2.07 -8.73
CA ARG A 25 -5.04 0.94 -7.80
C ARG A 25 -6.33 0.65 -7.03
N GLU A 26 -7.01 1.69 -6.55
CA GLU A 26 -8.30 1.55 -5.88
C GLU A 26 -9.34 0.94 -6.82
N LYS A 27 -9.43 1.42 -8.07
CA LYS A 27 -10.37 0.93 -9.08
C LYS A 27 -10.10 -0.52 -9.50
N ILE A 28 -8.83 -0.90 -9.60
CA ILE A 28 -8.42 -2.30 -9.83
C ILE A 28 -8.89 -3.17 -8.65
N GLY A 29 -8.65 -2.73 -7.42
CA GLY A 29 -9.13 -3.41 -6.22
C GLY A 29 -10.65 -3.59 -6.20
N GLU A 30 -11.40 -2.55 -6.55
CA GLU A 30 -12.87 -2.61 -6.70
C GLU A 30 -13.29 -3.68 -7.70
N ALA A 31 -12.74 -3.61 -8.92
CA ALA A 31 -13.08 -4.55 -9.98
C ALA A 31 -12.74 -6.00 -9.59
N LEU A 32 -11.58 -6.22 -8.95
CA LEU A 32 -11.18 -7.54 -8.46
C LEU A 32 -12.14 -8.06 -7.38
N ALA A 33 -12.52 -7.21 -6.42
CA ALA A 33 -13.44 -7.60 -5.36
C ALA A 33 -14.85 -7.95 -5.88
N GLU A 34 -15.32 -7.24 -6.91
CA GLU A 34 -16.62 -7.52 -7.56
C GLU A 34 -16.63 -8.83 -8.35
N LEU A 35 -15.49 -9.23 -8.92
CA LEU A 35 -15.37 -10.49 -9.66
C LEU A 35 -15.36 -11.72 -8.74
N VAL A 36 -15.02 -11.57 -7.46
CA VAL A 36 -15.07 -12.64 -6.47
C VAL A 36 -16.50 -12.77 -5.95
N THR A 37 -17.26 -13.69 -6.53
CA THR A 37 -18.65 -13.99 -6.15
C THR A 37 -18.77 -15.09 -5.09
N ASP A 38 -17.68 -15.81 -4.83
CA ASP A 38 -17.66 -16.91 -3.87
C ASP A 38 -17.71 -16.42 -2.42
N GLU A 39 -18.16 -17.30 -1.53
CA GLU A 39 -18.18 -17.02 -0.09
C GLU A 39 -16.75 -16.99 0.46
N LEU A 40 -16.41 -15.90 1.16
CA LEU A 40 -15.10 -15.73 1.77
C LEU A 40 -14.93 -16.67 2.96
N PRO A 41 -13.79 -17.38 3.07
CA PRO A 41 -13.47 -18.12 4.27
C PRO A 41 -13.37 -17.17 5.48
N GLU A 42 -14.09 -17.45 6.57
CA GLU A 42 -13.99 -16.69 7.82
C GLU A 42 -12.53 -16.50 8.32
N PRO A 43 -11.62 -17.49 8.22
CA PRO A 43 -10.24 -17.30 8.64
C PRO A 43 -9.49 -16.24 7.83
N LEU A 44 -9.87 -16.04 6.56
CA LEU A 44 -9.25 -15.03 5.70
C LEU A 44 -9.67 -13.63 6.13
N VAL A 45 -10.97 -13.44 6.40
CA VAL A 45 -11.50 -12.17 6.93
C VAL A 45 -10.91 -11.86 8.30
N ALA A 46 -10.82 -12.86 9.19
CA ALA A 46 -10.26 -12.69 10.52
C ALA A 46 -8.75 -12.33 10.49
N ALA A 47 -7.98 -12.95 9.61
CA ALA A 47 -6.57 -12.61 9.41
C ALA A 47 -6.42 -11.15 8.98
N GLU A 48 -7.27 -10.72 8.03
CA GLU A 48 -7.24 -9.37 7.47
C GLU A 48 -7.68 -8.29 8.47
N MET A 49 -8.68 -8.60 9.29
CA MET A 49 -9.07 -7.74 10.42
C MET A 49 -7.94 -7.58 11.42
N ASN A 50 -7.24 -8.68 11.74
CA ASN A 50 -6.14 -8.66 12.70
C ASN A 50 -4.94 -7.87 12.18
N GLU A 51 -4.55 -8.03 10.91
CA GLU A 51 -3.47 -7.26 10.29
C GLU A 51 -3.79 -5.75 10.32
N ARG A 52 -5.01 -5.37 9.93
CA ARG A 52 -5.47 -3.97 9.97
C ARG A 52 -5.46 -3.37 11.38
N LEU A 53 -5.85 -4.16 12.38
CA LEU A 53 -5.78 -3.75 13.78
C LEU A 53 -4.34 -3.57 14.25
N GLN A 54 -3.43 -4.46 13.85
CA GLN A 54 -2.01 -4.36 14.17
C GLN A 54 -1.38 -3.12 13.54
N ASP A 55 -1.64 -2.87 12.26
CA ASP A 55 -1.17 -1.68 11.54
C ASP A 55 -1.67 -0.39 12.21
N MET A 56 -2.96 -0.38 12.57
CA MET A 56 -3.54 0.75 13.29
C MET A 56 -2.89 0.94 14.66
N ALA A 57 -2.73 -0.14 15.43
CA ALA A 57 -2.09 -0.10 16.74
C ALA A 57 -0.65 0.41 16.65
N MET A 58 0.13 -0.04 15.66
CA MET A 58 1.50 0.43 15.43
C MET A 58 1.52 1.93 15.11
N ARG A 59 0.63 2.40 14.24
CA ARG A 59 0.52 3.84 13.91
C ARG A 59 0.11 4.69 15.10
N LEU A 60 -0.83 4.22 15.92
CA LEU A 60 -1.28 4.91 17.12
C LEU A 60 -0.19 4.93 18.20
N GLN A 61 0.51 3.80 18.39
CA GLN A 61 1.64 3.70 19.30
C GLN A 61 2.76 4.67 18.92
N ALA A 62 3.06 4.83 17.63
CA ALA A 62 4.02 5.81 17.15
C ALA A 62 3.62 7.27 17.51
N GLN A 63 2.33 7.53 17.68
CA GLN A 63 1.78 8.82 18.12
C GLN A 63 1.57 8.91 19.65
N GLY A 64 1.91 7.84 20.39
CA GLY A 64 1.68 7.77 21.84
C GLY A 64 0.21 7.63 22.26
N LEU A 65 -0.67 7.23 21.35
CA LEU A 65 -2.11 7.06 21.59
C LEU A 65 -2.49 5.58 21.70
N SER A 66 -3.50 5.28 22.52
CA SER A 66 -4.15 3.96 22.51
C SER A 66 -5.36 3.94 21.57
N LEU A 67 -5.78 2.74 21.14
CA LEU A 67 -7.00 2.56 20.34
C LEU A 67 -8.24 3.11 21.07
N GLU A 68 -8.34 2.86 22.37
CA GLU A 68 -9.44 3.33 23.22
C GLU A 68 -9.51 4.86 23.27
N GLN A 69 -8.37 5.52 23.42
CA GLN A 69 -8.29 6.99 23.40
C GLN A 69 -8.66 7.54 22.02
N TRP A 70 -8.22 6.89 20.94
CA TRP A 70 -8.58 7.28 19.58
C TRP A 70 -10.09 7.13 19.31
N LEU A 71 -10.72 6.04 19.75
CA LEU A 71 -12.16 5.85 19.64
C LEU A 71 -12.92 6.94 20.42
N GLN A 72 -12.46 7.27 21.63
CA GLN A 72 -13.04 8.35 22.42
C GLN A 72 -12.92 9.72 21.75
N PHE A 73 -11.76 10.04 21.17
CA PHE A 73 -11.54 11.33 20.49
C PHE A 73 -12.27 11.42 19.15
N SER A 74 -12.34 10.33 18.39
CA SER A 74 -13.07 10.28 17.11
C SER A 74 -14.58 10.27 17.30
N GLY A 75 -15.07 9.93 18.50
CA GLY A 75 -16.50 9.78 18.77
C GLY A 75 -17.12 8.56 18.09
N THR A 76 -16.29 7.60 17.66
CA THR A 76 -16.73 6.36 17.01
C THR A 76 -17.05 5.31 18.07
N ASP A 77 -18.21 4.66 17.97
CA ASP A 77 -18.54 3.53 18.84
C ASP A 77 -17.71 2.29 18.48
N THR A 78 -17.38 1.46 19.47
CA THR A 78 -16.62 0.21 19.26
C THR A 78 -17.34 -0.75 18.31
N GLU A 79 -18.67 -0.88 18.39
CA GLU A 79 -19.43 -1.74 17.49
C GLU A 79 -19.36 -1.23 16.06
N GLN A 80 -19.55 0.08 15.86
CA GLN A 80 -19.44 0.71 14.54
C GLN A 80 -18.03 0.53 13.95
N PHE A 81 -16.99 0.71 14.78
CA PHE A 81 -15.62 0.50 14.35
C PHE A 81 -15.36 -0.95 13.92
N LEU A 82 -15.87 -1.94 14.66
CA LEU A 82 -15.72 -3.35 14.31
C LEU A 82 -16.47 -3.71 13.02
N ASP A 83 -17.67 -3.16 12.81
CA ASP A 83 -18.44 -3.37 11.57
C ASP A 83 -17.75 -2.75 10.35
N ASP A 84 -17.21 -1.54 10.48
CA ASP A 84 -16.44 -0.87 9.44
C ASP A 84 -15.14 -1.64 9.14
N LEU A 85 -14.44 -2.08 10.19
CA LEU A 85 -13.25 -2.92 10.07
C LEU A 85 -13.56 -4.23 9.36
N LYS A 86 -14.68 -4.89 9.71
CA LYS A 86 -15.11 -6.13 9.06
C LYS A 86 -15.43 -5.90 7.59
N THR A 87 -16.17 -4.85 7.26
CA THR A 87 -16.54 -4.51 5.88
C THR A 87 -15.29 -4.26 5.01
N THR A 88 -14.34 -3.50 5.53
CA THR A 88 -13.09 -3.21 4.82
C THR A 88 -12.17 -4.44 4.72
N ALA A 89 -12.14 -5.28 5.76
CA ALA A 89 -11.42 -6.56 5.75
C ALA A 89 -12.02 -7.56 4.76
N GLU A 90 -13.35 -7.67 4.66
CA GLU A 90 -14.02 -8.51 3.67
C GLU A 90 -13.67 -8.09 2.24
N ARG A 91 -13.70 -6.79 1.94
CA ARG A 91 -13.28 -6.28 0.63
C ARG A 91 -11.83 -6.63 0.33
N SER A 92 -10.93 -6.47 1.30
CA SER A 92 -9.50 -6.73 1.12
C SER A 92 -9.21 -8.22 0.96
N ALA A 93 -9.90 -9.06 1.73
CA ALA A 93 -9.85 -10.51 1.61
C ALA A 93 -10.31 -10.99 0.22
N ARG A 94 -11.31 -10.34 -0.40
CA ARG A 94 -11.69 -10.63 -1.80
C ARG A 94 -10.59 -10.27 -2.77
N VAL A 95 -9.98 -9.10 -2.62
CA VAL A 95 -8.87 -8.68 -3.48
C VAL A 95 -7.68 -9.63 -3.33
N ASP A 96 -7.33 -10.00 -2.10
CA ASP A 96 -6.26 -10.97 -1.82
C ASP A 96 -6.57 -12.33 -2.47
N LEU A 97 -7.80 -12.83 -2.35
CA LEU A 97 -8.23 -14.07 -2.99
C LEU A 97 -8.16 -13.98 -4.52
N ALA A 98 -8.60 -12.87 -5.11
CA ALA A 98 -8.54 -12.63 -6.55
C ALA A 98 -7.09 -12.62 -7.05
N LEU A 99 -6.18 -11.92 -6.37
CA LEU A 99 -4.77 -11.86 -6.73
C LEU A 99 -4.08 -13.22 -6.64
N ARG A 100 -4.41 -14.02 -5.60
CA ARG A 100 -3.94 -15.41 -5.50
C ARG A 100 -4.45 -16.27 -6.65
N ALA A 101 -5.73 -16.11 -7.02
CA ALA A 101 -6.31 -16.84 -8.13
C ALA A 101 -5.65 -16.48 -9.47
N ILE A 102 -5.35 -15.20 -9.69
CA ILE A 102 -4.59 -14.73 -10.87
C ILE A 102 -3.18 -15.31 -10.86
N ALA A 103 -2.48 -15.25 -9.72
CA ALA A 103 -1.14 -15.81 -9.61
C ALA A 103 -1.10 -17.31 -9.96
N LEU A 104 -2.10 -18.07 -9.50
CA LEU A 104 -2.23 -19.49 -9.86
C LEU A 104 -2.58 -19.72 -11.33
N ALA A 105 -3.49 -18.91 -11.90
CA ALA A 105 -3.94 -19.05 -13.28
C ALA A 105 -2.83 -18.74 -14.30
N GLU A 106 -2.03 -17.71 -14.02
CA GLU A 106 -0.92 -17.24 -14.87
C GLU A 106 0.43 -17.86 -14.49
N ALA A 107 0.45 -18.81 -13.53
CA ALA A 107 1.65 -19.46 -13.01
C ALA A 107 2.74 -18.48 -12.54
N ILE A 108 2.31 -17.41 -11.86
CA ILE A 108 3.18 -16.40 -11.25
C ILE A 108 3.62 -16.92 -9.89
N GLU A 109 4.91 -17.24 -9.79
CA GLU A 109 5.53 -17.73 -8.57
C GLU A 109 6.65 -16.79 -8.09
N ALA A 110 6.86 -16.77 -6.78
CA ALA A 110 8.02 -16.16 -6.16
C ALA A 110 9.26 -17.02 -6.40
N LEU A 111 10.21 -16.47 -7.16
CA LEU A 111 11.48 -17.10 -7.45
C LEU A 111 12.48 -16.88 -6.31
N GLU A 112 13.58 -17.61 -6.33
CA GLU A 112 14.64 -17.44 -5.32
C GLU A 112 15.28 -16.05 -5.41
N GLU A 113 15.44 -15.52 -6.63
CA GLU A 113 15.90 -14.15 -6.87
C GLU A 113 14.97 -13.09 -6.25
N ASP A 114 13.65 -13.30 -6.31
CA ASP A 114 12.69 -12.36 -5.70
C ASP A 114 12.82 -12.37 -4.16
N LEU A 115 13.09 -13.53 -3.58
CA LEU A 115 13.30 -13.66 -2.14
C LEU A 115 14.59 -12.99 -1.69
N ASP A 116 15.67 -13.18 -2.45
CA ASP A 116 16.96 -12.56 -2.15
C ASP A 116 16.87 -11.03 -2.21
N LEU A 117 16.17 -10.48 -3.20
CA LEU A 117 15.87 -9.05 -3.28
C LEU A 117 15.07 -8.54 -2.07
N GLU A 118 14.07 -9.30 -1.60
CA GLU A 118 13.31 -8.93 -0.41
C GLU A 118 14.15 -9.01 0.86
N PHE A 119 15.04 -10.00 0.99
CA PHE A 119 15.96 -10.06 2.13
C PHE A 119 16.94 -8.89 2.13
N GLU A 120 17.47 -8.51 0.96
CA GLU A 120 18.33 -7.33 0.82
C GLU A 120 17.59 -6.04 1.18
N ALA A 121 16.34 -5.87 0.73
CA ALA A 121 15.52 -4.70 1.05
C ALA A 121 15.23 -4.59 2.56
N VAL A 122 14.89 -5.70 3.21
CA VAL A 122 14.68 -5.74 4.66
C VAL A 122 15.98 -5.48 5.41
N ALA A 123 17.07 -6.12 4.99
CA ALA A 123 18.41 -5.96 5.56
C ALA A 123 18.88 -4.51 5.54
N ALA A 124 18.67 -3.80 4.42
CA ALA A 124 18.98 -2.38 4.30
C ALA A 124 18.20 -1.52 5.31
N ARG A 125 16.91 -1.81 5.51
CA ARG A 125 16.05 -1.07 6.46
C ARG A 125 16.44 -1.28 7.92
N VAL A 126 16.80 -2.51 8.29
CA VAL A 126 17.15 -2.87 9.67
C VAL A 126 18.65 -2.77 9.95
N GLN A 127 19.46 -2.39 8.95
CA GLN A 127 20.92 -2.29 9.02
C GLN A 127 21.59 -3.57 9.51
N GLN A 128 21.11 -4.72 9.02
CA GLN A 128 21.67 -6.04 9.30
C GLN A 128 22.13 -6.71 8.01
N ASP A 129 22.87 -7.79 8.16
CA ASP A 129 23.31 -8.61 7.03
C ASP A 129 22.13 -9.43 6.46
N SER A 130 22.05 -9.52 5.13
CA SER A 130 20.97 -10.24 4.43
C SER A 130 20.91 -11.73 4.81
N ASP A 131 22.06 -12.38 5.02
CA ASP A 131 22.12 -13.79 5.42
C ASP A 131 21.52 -14.01 6.82
N VAL A 132 21.72 -13.03 7.71
CA VAL A 132 21.17 -13.03 9.06
C VAL A 132 19.64 -12.85 9.01
N VAL A 133 19.15 -11.91 8.20
CA VAL A 133 17.71 -11.70 7.98
C VAL A 133 17.05 -12.94 7.38
N ARG A 134 17.66 -13.53 6.35
CA ARG A 134 17.20 -14.77 5.71
C ARG A 134 17.05 -15.88 6.74
N THR A 135 18.07 -16.11 7.57
CA THR A 135 18.04 -17.14 8.62
C THR A 135 16.92 -16.90 9.61
N GLN A 136 16.75 -15.67 10.09
CA GLN A 136 15.69 -15.31 11.04
C GLN A 136 14.29 -15.54 10.45
N LEU A 137 14.05 -15.14 9.20
CA LEU A 137 12.75 -15.32 8.54
C LEU A 137 12.45 -16.81 8.25
N VAL A 138 13.47 -17.59 7.92
CA VAL A 138 13.35 -19.05 7.76
C VAL A 138 12.99 -19.71 9.08
N ASP A 139 13.74 -19.40 10.15
CA ASP A 139 13.55 -20.00 11.48
C ASP A 139 12.21 -19.62 12.11
N ALA A 140 11.73 -18.40 11.83
CA ALA A 140 10.40 -17.94 12.25
C ALA A 140 9.25 -18.51 11.40
N GLY A 141 9.54 -19.24 10.32
CA GLY A 141 8.53 -19.85 9.46
C GLY A 141 7.78 -18.86 8.58
N HIS A 142 8.35 -17.67 8.32
CA HIS A 142 7.70 -16.61 7.53
C HIS A 142 7.86 -16.79 6.01
N LEU A 143 8.70 -17.71 5.55
CA LEU A 143 8.94 -17.95 4.13
C LEU A 143 7.68 -18.19 3.27
N PRO A 144 6.70 -19.02 3.69
CA PRO A 144 5.50 -19.25 2.87
C PRO A 144 4.64 -17.99 2.71
N ALA A 145 4.54 -17.18 3.77
CA ALA A 145 3.84 -15.89 3.73
C ALA A 145 4.56 -14.94 2.76
N LEU A 146 5.87 -14.79 2.91
CA LEU A 146 6.68 -13.93 2.03
C LEU A 146 6.55 -14.32 0.55
N LYS A 147 6.62 -15.62 0.23
CA LYS A 147 6.40 -16.11 -1.14
C LYS A 147 5.02 -15.76 -1.67
N THR A 148 4.00 -15.88 -0.82
CA THR A 148 2.62 -15.51 -1.19
C THR A 148 2.53 -14.02 -1.48
N ASP A 149 3.14 -13.18 -0.64
CA ASP A 149 3.11 -11.72 -0.82
C ASP A 149 3.86 -11.26 -2.07
N ILE A 150 5.02 -11.86 -2.36
CA ILE A 150 5.76 -11.63 -3.61
C ILE A 150 4.90 -12.03 -4.81
N SER A 151 4.28 -13.23 -4.78
CA SER A 151 3.47 -13.72 -5.90
C SER A 151 2.25 -12.83 -6.15
N LYS A 152 1.60 -12.35 -5.08
CA LYS A 152 0.49 -11.39 -5.17
C LYS A 152 0.93 -10.05 -5.77
N ARG A 153 2.08 -9.52 -5.37
CA ARG A 153 2.62 -8.26 -5.91
C ARG A 153 2.91 -8.39 -7.41
N LYS A 154 3.59 -9.47 -7.81
CA LYS A 154 3.85 -9.78 -9.23
C LYS A 154 2.56 -9.97 -10.03
N ALA A 155 1.53 -10.59 -9.44
CA ALA A 155 0.23 -10.71 -10.08
C ALA A 155 -0.47 -9.36 -10.28
N LEU A 156 -0.35 -8.44 -9.30
CA LEU A 156 -0.84 -7.08 -9.45
C LEU A 156 -0.08 -6.33 -10.54
N ASP A 157 1.25 -6.41 -10.57
CA ASP A 157 2.07 -5.76 -11.59
C ASP A 157 1.71 -6.26 -12.99
N TRP A 158 1.63 -7.58 -13.17
CA TRP A 158 1.18 -8.22 -14.41
C TRP A 158 -0.24 -7.77 -14.81
N LEU A 159 -1.17 -7.69 -13.85
CA LEU A 159 -2.53 -7.22 -14.10
C LEU A 159 -2.53 -5.77 -14.58
N THR A 160 -1.70 -4.93 -13.97
CA THR A 160 -1.63 -3.51 -14.29
C THR A 160 -1.03 -3.25 -15.68
N GLU A 161 -0.13 -4.13 -16.14
CA GLU A 161 0.41 -4.13 -17.50
C GLU A 161 -0.58 -4.71 -18.53
N SER A 162 -1.40 -5.67 -18.12
CA SER A 162 -2.32 -6.40 -19.01
C SER A 162 -3.68 -5.72 -19.18
N VAL A 163 -4.06 -4.81 -18.27
CA VAL A 163 -5.37 -4.14 -18.27
C VAL A 163 -5.29 -2.79 -18.98
N THR A 164 -6.28 -2.53 -19.83
CA THR A 164 -6.46 -1.19 -20.43
C THR A 164 -7.12 -0.26 -19.42
N ILE A 165 -6.36 0.71 -18.91
CA ILE A 165 -6.87 1.77 -18.03
C ILE A 165 -7.39 2.91 -18.92
N THR A 166 -8.61 3.40 -18.69
CA THR A 166 -9.19 4.52 -19.44
C THR A 166 -9.40 5.74 -18.54
N ASP A 167 -9.09 6.94 -19.04
CA ASP A 167 -9.40 8.21 -18.36
C ASP A 167 -10.89 8.59 -18.47
N GLU A 168 -11.28 9.68 -17.79
CA GLU A 168 -12.64 10.24 -17.84
C GLU A 168 -13.08 10.67 -19.25
N ALA A 169 -12.13 10.88 -20.17
CA ALA A 169 -12.36 11.24 -21.57
C ALA A 169 -12.33 10.03 -22.53
N GLY A 170 -12.12 8.81 -22.02
CA GLY A 170 -12.07 7.57 -22.80
C GLY A 170 -10.72 7.27 -23.47
N ASN A 171 -9.64 7.99 -23.12
CA ASN A 171 -8.30 7.70 -23.62
C ASN A 171 -7.65 6.59 -22.80
N SER A 172 -6.94 5.68 -23.47
CA SER A 172 -6.14 4.65 -22.80
C SER A 172 -4.89 5.26 -22.17
N ILE A 173 -4.71 5.05 -20.87
CA ILE A 173 -3.51 5.40 -20.10
C ILE A 173 -2.69 4.13 -19.86
N VAL A 174 -1.37 4.22 -20.03
CA VAL A 174 -0.44 3.18 -19.58
C VAL A 174 -0.04 3.48 -18.14
N PHE A 175 -0.16 2.51 -17.22
CA PHE A 175 0.19 2.73 -15.81
C PHE A 175 1.65 3.17 -15.61
N ALA A 176 2.57 2.68 -16.45
CA ALA A 176 3.97 3.09 -16.45
C ALA A 176 4.17 4.61 -16.67
N ASP A 177 3.28 5.27 -17.42
CA ASP A 177 3.37 6.72 -17.65
C ASP A 177 3.01 7.55 -16.40
N LEU A 178 2.30 6.92 -15.47
CA LEU A 178 1.95 7.49 -14.17
C LEU A 178 3.06 7.26 -13.12
N ALA A 179 4.12 6.52 -13.43
CA ALA A 179 5.27 6.39 -12.55
C ALA A 179 5.86 7.77 -12.25
N VAL A 180 5.92 8.10 -10.97
CA VAL A 180 6.74 9.19 -10.45
C VAL A 180 8.16 8.64 -10.43
N ALA A 181 9.14 9.39 -10.92
CA ALA A 181 10.53 8.99 -10.77
C ALA A 181 10.81 8.85 -9.27
N ASP A 182 11.37 7.71 -8.84
CA ASP A 182 11.97 7.60 -7.52
C ASP A 182 13.23 8.49 -7.53
N ASP A 183 13.04 9.79 -7.31
CA ASP A 183 14.15 10.68 -7.04
C ASP A 183 14.70 10.30 -5.66
N GLU A 184 15.87 9.63 -5.66
CA GLU A 184 16.71 9.31 -4.50
C GLU A 184 17.24 10.55 -3.74
N ASP A 185 16.56 11.70 -3.76
CA ASP A 185 16.99 12.89 -3.04
C ASP A 185 15.99 13.29 -1.95
N GLY A 186 16.28 12.79 -0.74
CA GLY A 186 16.37 13.60 0.47
C GLY A 186 15.16 14.47 0.86
N ASP A 187 14.42 13.97 1.85
CA ASP A 187 13.92 14.72 3.01
C ASP A 187 13.77 16.24 2.83
N THR A 188 12.59 16.69 2.39
CA THR A 188 12.07 18.00 2.80
C THR A 188 10.55 17.91 2.98
N VAL A 189 10.14 17.52 4.19
CA VAL A 189 8.84 17.97 4.71
C VAL A 189 8.92 19.50 4.76
N PRO A 190 8.12 20.27 4.00
CA PRO A 190 8.08 21.70 4.22
C PRO A 190 7.40 21.92 5.57
N GLU A 191 8.18 22.27 6.60
CA GLU A 191 7.65 22.93 7.79
C GLU A 191 6.85 24.14 7.33
N THR A 192 5.57 24.16 7.68
CA THR A 192 4.70 25.32 7.58
C THR A 192 5.39 26.49 8.29
N PRO A 193 5.70 27.61 7.62
CA PRO A 193 6.27 28.75 8.32
C PRO A 193 5.23 29.31 9.29
N ALA A 194 5.66 29.43 10.54
CA ALA A 194 4.93 30.12 11.59
C ALA A 194 4.53 31.52 11.13
N SER A 195 3.28 31.89 11.38
CA SER A 195 2.79 33.25 11.20
C SER A 195 3.57 34.21 12.11
N GLU A 196 4.50 34.96 11.53
CA GLU A 196 4.99 36.21 12.09
C GLU A 196 3.84 37.24 12.03
N GLU A 197 3.14 37.44 13.14
CA GLU A 197 2.41 38.69 13.37
C GLU A 197 3.41 39.73 13.85
N ASP A 198 3.78 40.59 12.90
CA ASP A 198 4.57 41.81 13.03
C ASP A 198 3.92 42.78 14.02
N GLU A 199 4.69 43.23 15.01
CA GLU A 199 4.40 44.43 15.79
C GLU A 199 4.45 45.65 14.84
N THR A 200 3.47 46.56 14.89
CA THR A 200 3.73 48.00 15.08
C THR A 200 2.47 48.88 15.09
N GLU A 201 2.51 49.83 16.03
CA GLU A 201 1.77 51.10 16.20
C GLU A 201 0.34 51.14 16.75
#